data_AF-A0A1N7KKS3-F1
#
_entry.id   AF-A0A1N7KKS3-F1
#
_cell.length_a   1.000
_cell.length_b   1.000
_cell.length_c   1.000
_cell.angle_alpha   90.00
_cell.angle_beta   90.00
_cell.angle_gamma   90.00
#
_symmetry.space_group_name_H-M   'P 1'
#
loop_
_entity.id
_entity.type
_entity.pdbx_description
1 polymer ?
#
loop_
_entity_poly.entity_id
_entity_poly.type
_entity_poly.pdbx_seq_one_letter_code
_entity_poly.pdbx_strand_id
1 'polypeptide(L)'
;MEVIYNISIEVSISNIEAGLLYKYLKMHPVEKQYINYGYFAFSFKEFEQKREFDLTLTMEIMDSCVRVLEDQDLGDPVENLLKKELLEKIYKWSAILYGEEDAIEVFQTDYYLKSIGQLQENNYFSFRNYLKLRNLNS
;
A
#
# COMPACT_ATOMS: atom_id res chain seq x y z
N MET A 1 -12.30 -4.48 -21.35
CA MET A 1 -12.17 -4.37 -19.88
C MET A 1 -10.69 -4.38 -19.58
N GLU A 2 -10.16 -3.31 -19.00
CA GLU A 2 -8.80 -3.31 -18.45
C GLU A 2 -8.77 -4.17 -17.18
N VAL A 3 -7.77 -5.03 -17.06
CA VAL A 3 -7.52 -5.77 -15.82
C VAL A 3 -6.79 -4.80 -14.91
N ILE A 4 -7.51 -4.24 -13.94
CA ILE A 4 -6.92 -3.42 -12.89
C ILE A 4 -6.35 -4.39 -11.85
N TYR A 5 -5.02 -4.48 -11.78
CA TYR A 5 -4.35 -5.18 -10.69
C TYR A 5 -4.42 -4.29 -9.46
N ASN A 6 -4.95 -4.83 -8.36
CA ASN A 6 -4.90 -4.18 -7.07
C ASN A 6 -3.85 -4.90 -6.23
N ILE A 7 -2.75 -4.23 -5.92
CA ILE A 7 -1.71 -4.75 -5.04
C ILE A 7 -1.87 -4.09 -3.68
N SER A 8 -1.92 -4.93 -2.65
CA SER A 8 -2.01 -4.49 -1.26
C SER A 8 -1.20 -5.42 -0.38
N ILE A 9 -0.72 -4.90 0.74
CA ILE A 9 -0.05 -5.67 1.79
C ILE A 9 -0.87 -5.62 3.07
N GLU A 10 -0.87 -6.72 3.81
CA GLU A 10 -1.43 -6.76 5.16
C GLU A 10 -0.29 -6.62 6.17
N VAL A 11 -0.40 -5.66 7.07
CA VAL A 11 0.60 -5.37 8.10
C VAL A 11 -0.06 -5.17 9.45
N SER A 12 0.67 -5.45 10.53
CA SER A 12 0.25 -5.14 11.89
C SER A 12 1.06 -3.96 12.43
N ILE A 13 0.38 -3.00 13.04
CA ILE A 13 0.99 -1.92 13.82
C ILE A 13 0.56 -2.00 15.28
N SER A 14 1.43 -1.58 16.19
CA SER A 14 1.11 -1.48 17.61
C SER A 14 0.06 -0.40 17.89
N ASN A 15 -0.57 -0.48 19.06
CA ASN A 15 -1.51 0.53 19.54
C ASN A 15 -0.89 1.94 19.65
N ILE A 16 0.40 2.03 19.99
CA ILE A 16 1.14 3.30 20.04
C ILE A 16 1.26 3.90 18.63
N GLU A 17 1.67 3.10 17.65
CA GLU A 17 1.81 3.52 16.26
C GLU A 17 0.47 3.90 15.64
N ALA A 18 -0.57 3.10 15.88
CA ALA A 18 -1.93 3.40 15.44
C ALA A 18 -2.45 4.70 16.08
N GLY A 19 -2.14 4.94 17.35
CA GLY A 19 -2.53 6.16 18.07
C GLY A 19 -1.82 7.39 17.50
N LEU A 20 -0.53 7.24 17.20
CA LEU A 20 0.28 8.27 16.55
C LEU A 20 -0.28 8.61 15.17
N LEU A 21 -0.45 7.61 14.31
CA LEU A 21 -0.98 7.77 12.96
C LEU A 21 -2.38 8.42 12.97
N TYR A 22 -3.27 7.96 13.85
CA TYR A 22 -4.60 8.55 14.02
C TYR A 22 -4.53 10.04 14.43
N LYS A 23 -3.64 10.38 15.37
CA LYS A 23 -3.43 11.76 15.83
C LYS A 23 -3.04 12.66 14.64
N TYR A 24 -2.02 12.28 13.88
CA TYR A 24 -1.55 13.07 12.74
C TYR A 24 -2.59 13.13 11.61
N LEU A 25 -3.27 12.02 11.30
CA LEU A 25 -4.34 11.99 10.29
C LEU A 25 -5.47 12.96 10.64
N LYS A 26 -5.89 12.99 11.90
CA LYS A 26 -6.95 13.89 12.37
C LYS A 26 -6.56 15.37 12.25
N MET A 27 -5.27 15.68 12.41
CA MET A 27 -4.73 17.04 12.29
C MET A 27 -4.54 17.48 10.83
N HIS A 28 -4.39 16.54 9.90
CA HIS A 28 -4.13 16.85 8.50
C HIS A 28 -5.37 17.41 7.78
N PRO A 29 -5.28 18.56 7.08
CA PRO A 29 -6.45 19.24 6.50
C PRO A 29 -7.14 18.42 5.40
N VAL A 30 -6.35 17.69 4.61
CA VAL A 30 -6.82 16.90 3.46
C VAL A 30 -7.06 15.43 3.83
N GLU A 31 -6.17 14.85 4.64
CA GLU A 31 -6.04 13.39 4.77
C GLU A 31 -6.90 12.83 5.90
N LYS A 32 -7.45 13.69 6.77
CA LYS A 32 -8.43 13.30 7.80
C LYS A 32 -9.65 12.56 7.24
N GLN A 33 -9.96 12.72 5.96
CA GLN A 33 -11.06 12.01 5.30
C GLN A 33 -10.84 10.49 5.26
N TYR A 34 -9.60 10.01 5.23
CA TYR A 34 -9.28 8.58 5.20
C TYR A 34 -9.69 7.84 6.48
N ILE A 35 -9.78 8.55 7.61
CA ILE A 35 -10.41 8.02 8.83
C ILE A 35 -11.90 7.75 8.59
N ASN A 36 -12.61 8.69 7.95
CA ASN A 36 -14.06 8.60 7.76
C ASN A 36 -14.46 7.57 6.70
N TYR A 37 -13.60 7.34 5.70
CA TYR A 37 -13.81 6.32 4.68
C TYR A 37 -13.48 4.90 5.18
N GLY A 38 -13.02 4.75 6.42
CA GLY A 38 -12.76 3.45 7.02
C GLY A 38 -11.46 2.78 6.58
N TYR A 39 -10.59 3.49 5.84
CA TYR A 39 -9.23 3.00 5.52
C TYR A 39 -8.40 2.78 6.77
N PHE A 40 -8.68 3.57 7.80
CA PHE A 40 -8.12 3.43 9.13
C PHE A 40 -9.28 3.23 10.10
N ALA A 41 -9.72 1.98 10.27
CA ALA A 41 -10.82 1.60 11.17
C ALA A 41 -10.39 1.68 12.65
N PHE A 42 -9.81 2.81 13.05
CA PHE A 42 -9.41 3.07 14.43
C PHE A 42 -10.56 3.77 15.16
N SER A 43 -11.16 3.10 16.13
CA SER A 43 -12.04 3.74 17.11
C SER A 43 -11.35 3.87 18.46
N PHE A 44 -11.68 4.92 19.22
CA PHE A 44 -11.09 5.17 20.55
C PHE A 44 -11.23 3.95 21.48
N LYS A 45 -12.35 3.24 21.39
CA LYS A 45 -12.62 2.01 22.15
C LYS A 45 -11.68 0.86 21.80
N GLU A 46 -11.16 0.82 20.58
CA GLU A 46 -10.23 -0.24 20.16
C GLU A 46 -8.83 -0.05 20.73
N PHE A 47 -8.37 1.19 20.91
CA PHE A 47 -7.07 1.47 21.53
C PHE A 47 -6.95 0.98 22.97
N GLU A 48 -8.06 0.95 23.71
CA GLU A 48 -8.09 0.44 25.09
C GLU A 48 -8.06 -1.10 25.16
N GLN A 49 -8.47 -1.78 24.07
CA GLN A 49 -8.71 -3.23 24.06
C GLN A 49 -7.70 -4.02 23.22
N LYS A 50 -7.13 -3.40 22.19
CA LYS A 50 -6.22 -4.03 21.23
C LYS A 50 -4.79 -3.55 21.44
N ARG A 51 -3.85 -4.49 21.41
CA ARG A 51 -2.39 -4.20 21.43
C ARG A 51 -1.83 -3.93 20.04
N GLU A 52 -2.45 -4.51 19.04
CA GLU A 52 -2.06 -4.47 17.64
C GLU A 52 -3.27 -4.26 16.75
N PHE A 53 -3.04 -3.67 15.58
CA PHE A 53 -4.02 -3.30 14.59
C PHE A 53 -3.55 -3.75 13.22
N ASP A 54 -4.34 -4.61 12.59
CA ASP A 54 -4.11 -5.05 11.22
C ASP A 54 -4.61 -3.99 10.23
N LEU A 55 -3.78 -3.69 9.24
CA LEU A 55 -4.06 -2.75 8.17
C LEU A 55 -3.78 -3.40 6.82
N THR A 56 -4.71 -3.20 5.89
CA THR A 56 -4.47 -3.45 4.47
C THR A 56 -3.98 -2.16 3.84
N LEU A 57 -2.71 -2.11 3.47
CA LEU A 57 -2.09 -0.94 2.85
C LEU A 57 -2.07 -1.11 1.33
N THR A 58 -2.67 -0.15 0.64
CA THR A 58 -2.45 0.12 -0.79
C THR A 58 -1.44 1.25 -0.94
N MET A 59 -0.95 1.48 -2.17
CA MET A 59 -0.09 2.64 -2.48
C MET A 59 -0.70 3.97 -2.02
N GLU A 60 -1.98 4.20 -2.30
CA GLU A 60 -2.70 5.41 -1.90
C GLU A 60 -2.73 5.60 -0.37
N ILE A 61 -2.99 4.53 0.38
CA ILE A 61 -3.04 4.57 1.84
C ILE A 61 -1.64 4.84 2.42
N MET A 62 -0.60 4.22 1.88
CA MET A 62 0.78 4.48 2.31
C MET A 62 1.22 5.91 2.04
N ASP A 63 0.92 6.44 0.85
CA ASP A 63 1.22 7.82 0.50
C ASP A 63 0.53 8.78 1.46
N SER A 64 -0.73 8.51 1.81
CA SER A 64 -1.44 9.26 2.85
C SER A 64 -0.72 9.19 4.20
N CYS A 65 -0.25 8.01 4.63
CA CYS A 65 0.49 7.86 5.88
C CYS A 65 1.79 8.68 5.87
N VAL A 66 2.56 8.60 4.77
CA VAL A 66 3.83 9.33 4.62
C VAL A 66 3.59 10.84 4.69
N ARG A 67 2.70 11.37 3.84
CA ARG A 67 2.38 12.82 3.81
C ARG A 67 2.03 13.34 5.20
N VAL A 68 1.18 12.61 5.91
CA VAL A 68 0.66 13.01 7.21
C VAL A 68 1.72 13.01 8.30
N LEU A 69 2.63 12.03 8.27
CA LEU A 69 3.72 11.93 9.25
C LEU A 69 4.86 12.91 8.91
N GLU A 70 5.11 13.23 7.65
CA GLU A 70 6.18 14.17 7.26
C GLU A 70 5.78 15.64 7.43
N ASP A 71 4.55 16.02 7.11
CA ASP A 71 4.10 17.42 7.08
C ASP A 71 4.05 18.11 8.45
N GLN A 72 4.14 17.35 9.55
CA GLN A 72 3.91 17.85 10.90
C GLN A 72 5.00 17.41 11.87
N ASP A 73 5.62 18.38 12.56
CA ASP A 73 6.43 18.15 13.76
C ASP A 73 5.77 18.85 14.95
N LEU A 74 5.47 18.08 15.99
CA LEU A 74 4.73 18.57 17.16
C LEU A 74 5.63 19.03 18.31
N GLY A 75 6.94 19.07 18.09
CA GLY A 75 7.92 19.64 19.02
C GLY A 75 8.25 18.77 20.24
N ASP A 76 7.67 17.56 20.35
CA ASP A 76 8.02 16.57 21.38
C ASP A 76 9.11 15.63 20.85
N PRO A 77 10.32 15.61 21.45
CA PRO A 77 11.41 14.73 21.03
C PRO A 77 11.07 13.24 21.04
N VAL A 78 10.25 12.78 21.99
CA VAL A 78 9.87 11.35 22.09
C VAL A 78 8.89 11.00 20.99
N GLU A 79 7.90 11.85 20.77
CA GLU A 79 6.93 11.66 19.70
C GLU A 79 7.59 11.68 18.32
N ASN A 80 8.55 12.59 18.10
CA ASN A 80 9.31 12.67 16.86
C ASN A 80 10.16 11.41 16.61
N LEU A 81 10.69 10.78 17.66
CA LEU A 81 11.40 9.50 17.54
C LEU A 81 10.45 8.39 17.09
N LEU A 82 9.29 8.25 17.76
CA LEU A 82 8.27 7.26 17.40
C LEU A 82 7.74 7.48 15.98
N LYS A 83 7.56 8.75 15.58
CA LYS A 83 7.17 9.15 14.22
C LYS A 83 8.18 8.67 13.19
N LYS A 84 9.47 8.87 13.47
CA LYS A 84 10.56 8.43 12.61
C LYS A 84 10.59 6.91 12.47
N GLU A 85 10.45 6.18 13.57
CA GLU A 85 10.40 4.71 13.55
C GLU A 85 9.22 4.18 12.73
N LEU A 86 8.04 4.81 12.86
CA LEU A 86 6.86 4.46 12.08
C LEU A 86 7.04 4.77 10.58
N LEU A 87 7.61 5.94 10.25
CA LEU A 87 7.95 6.30 8.86
C LEU A 87 8.92 5.28 8.24
N GLU A 88 9.97 4.87 8.96
CA GLU A 88 10.91 3.86 8.47
C GLU A 88 10.23 2.51 8.19
N LYS A 89 9.21 2.11 8.97
CA LYS A 89 8.41 0.92 8.69
C LYS A 89 7.57 1.10 7.42
N ILE A 90 6.89 2.23 7.29
CA ILE A 90 6.07 2.54 6.10
C ILE A 90 6.94 2.56 4.84
N TYR A 91 8.15 3.10 4.90
CA TYR A 91 9.09 3.09 3.77
C TYR A 91 9.55 1.68 3.38
N LYS A 92 9.75 0.78 4.34
CA LYS A 92 10.07 -0.62 4.04
C LYS A 92 8.89 -1.32 3.35
N TRP A 93 7.68 -1.03 3.80
CA TRP A 93 6.45 -1.56 3.23
C TRP A 93 6.17 -1.02 1.83
N SER A 94 6.40 0.27 1.60
CA SER A 94 6.24 0.85 0.26
C SER A 94 7.24 0.26 -0.73
N ALA A 95 8.50 0.04 -0.32
CA ALA A 95 9.49 -0.62 -1.16
C ALA A 95 9.08 -2.05 -1.59
N ILE A 96 8.36 -2.79 -0.73
CA ILE A 96 7.82 -4.11 -1.08
C ILE A 96 6.74 -3.95 -2.17
N LEU A 97 5.77 -3.04 -1.96
CA LEU A 97 4.69 -2.84 -2.92
C LEU A 97 5.20 -2.34 -4.28
N TYR A 98 6.10 -1.36 -4.30
CA TYR A 98 6.76 -0.91 -5.53
C TYR A 98 7.48 -2.06 -6.24
N GLY A 99 8.19 -2.92 -5.50
CA GLY A 99 8.86 -4.08 -6.09
C GLY A 99 7.89 -5.09 -6.72
N GLU A 100 6.70 -5.26 -6.14
CA GLU A 100 5.65 -6.10 -6.73
C GLU A 100 5.02 -5.44 -7.96
N GLU A 101 4.80 -4.12 -7.96
CA GLU A 101 4.33 -3.37 -9.13
C GLU A 101 5.32 -3.48 -10.31
N ASP A 102 6.61 -3.27 -10.05
CA ASP A 102 7.69 -3.41 -11.03
C ASP A 102 7.72 -4.83 -11.62
N ALA A 103 7.55 -5.87 -10.79
CA ALA A 103 7.53 -7.25 -11.26
C ALA A 103 6.33 -7.52 -12.19
N ILE A 104 5.15 -6.96 -11.88
CA ILE A 104 3.98 -7.06 -12.75
C ILE A 104 4.21 -6.32 -14.07
N GLU A 105 4.81 -5.14 -14.05
CA GLU A 105 5.14 -4.39 -15.26
C GLU A 105 6.12 -5.17 -16.16
N VAL A 106 7.11 -5.83 -15.57
CA VAL A 106 8.02 -6.72 -16.29
C VAL A 106 7.26 -7.87 -16.95
N PHE A 107 6.33 -8.54 -16.24
CA PHE A 107 5.52 -9.61 -16.84
C PHE A 107 4.61 -9.10 -17.96
N GLN A 108 4.04 -7.91 -17.82
CA GLN A 108 3.25 -7.26 -18.85
C GLN A 108 4.08 -7.00 -20.10
N THR A 109 5.24 -6.38 -19.93
CA THR A 109 6.18 -6.08 -21.02
C THR A 109 6.58 -7.35 -21.75
N ASP A 110 6.97 -8.38 -21.01
CA ASP A 110 7.35 -9.69 -21.55
C ASP A 110 6.21 -10.35 -22.34
N TYR A 111 4.99 -10.30 -21.80
CA TYR A 111 3.80 -10.84 -22.45
C TYR A 111 3.57 -10.14 -23.80
N TYR A 112 3.56 -8.81 -23.82
CA TYR A 112 3.30 -8.05 -25.03
C TYR A 112 4.40 -8.27 -26.08
N LEU A 113 5.67 -8.27 -25.69
CA LEU A 113 6.80 -8.55 -26.59
C LEU A 113 6.71 -9.95 -27.23
N LYS A 114 6.41 -10.98 -26.43
CA LYS A 114 6.33 -12.37 -26.91
C LYS A 114 5.04 -12.67 -27.68
N SER A 115 4.03 -11.82 -27.54
CA SER A 115 2.76 -11.96 -28.25
C SER A 115 2.77 -11.38 -29.67
N ILE A 116 3.82 -10.63 -30.06
CA ILE A 116 3.97 -10.03 -31.40
C ILE A 116 4.03 -11.15 -32.46
N GLY A 117 2.89 -11.41 -33.10
CA GLY A 117 2.75 -12.40 -34.19
C GLY A 117 1.69 -13.48 -33.98
N GLN A 118 1.12 -13.64 -32.77
CA GLN A 118 0.13 -14.68 -32.46
C GLN A 118 -1.31 -14.14 -32.23
N LEU A 119 -1.56 -12.87 -32.54
CA LEU A 119 -2.70 -12.12 -32.01
C LEU A 119 -4.01 -12.33 -32.82
N GLN A 120 -4.88 -13.22 -32.34
CA GLN A 120 -6.34 -13.15 -32.56
C GLN A 120 -7.06 -12.66 -31.28
N GLU A 121 -8.31 -12.21 -31.44
CA GLU A 121 -9.13 -11.43 -30.49
C GLU A 121 -9.11 -11.90 -29.02
N ASN A 122 -9.10 -10.92 -28.09
CA ASN A 122 -8.94 -11.00 -26.60
C ASN A 122 -7.51 -10.84 -26.03
N ASN A 123 -6.74 -9.91 -26.59
CA ASN A 123 -5.35 -9.60 -26.21
C ASN A 123 -5.20 -8.62 -25.04
N TYR A 124 -5.54 -9.06 -23.84
CA TYR A 124 -5.14 -8.32 -22.63
C TYR A 124 -4.21 -9.17 -21.78
N PHE A 125 -3.25 -8.49 -21.14
CA PHE A 125 -2.42 -9.13 -20.14
C PHE A 125 -3.30 -9.65 -19.00
N SER A 126 -3.24 -10.95 -18.80
CA SER A 126 -3.60 -11.58 -17.55
C SER A 126 -2.50 -12.54 -17.16
N PHE A 127 -2.22 -12.72 -15.87
CA PHE A 127 -1.27 -13.76 -15.42
C PHE A 127 -1.61 -15.13 -16.03
N ARG A 128 -2.89 -15.45 -16.16
CA ARG A 128 -3.38 -16.66 -16.83
C ARG A 128 -2.93 -16.74 -18.29
N ASN A 129 -3.05 -15.65 -19.05
CA ASN A 129 -2.62 -15.59 -20.45
C ASN A 129 -1.10 -15.62 -20.58
N TYR A 130 -0.39 -14.94 -19.69
CA TYR A 130 1.08 -14.98 -19.63
C TYR A 130 1.61 -16.40 -19.39
N LEU A 131 1.04 -17.13 -18.42
CA LEU A 131 1.43 -18.53 -18.16
C LEU A 131 1.14 -19.45 -19.36
N LYS A 132 -0.01 -19.26 -20.05
CA LYS A 132 -0.31 -20.01 -21.28
C LYS A 132 0.73 -19.77 -22.38
N LEU A 133 1.11 -18.51 -22.61
CA LEU A 133 2.12 -18.16 -23.62
C LEU A 133 3.49 -18.75 -23.27
N ARG A 134 3.88 -18.72 -22.00
CA ARG A 134 5.15 -19.30 -21.54
C ARG A 134 5.20 -20.81 -21.76
N ASN A 135 4.11 -21.53 -21.46
CA ASN A 135 4.02 -22.98 -21.64
C ASN A 135 3.97 -23.42 -23.12
N LEU A 136 3.53 -22.54 -24.03
CA LEU A 136 3.58 -22.81 -25.48
C LEU A 136 5.00 -22.68 -26.07
N ASN A 137 5.87 -21.94 -25.39
CA ASN A 137 7.24 -21.63 -25.82
C ASN A 137 8.32 -22.38 -25.00
N SER A 138 7.92 -23.31 -24.12
CA SER A 138 8.82 -24.17 -23.30
C SER A 138 8.90 -25.57 -23.90
#